data_AF-A0A529FBE2-F1
#
_entry.id   AF-A0A529FBE2-F1
#
_cell.length_a   1.000
_cell.length_b   1.000
_cell.length_c   1.000
_cell.angle_alpha   90.00
_cell.angle_beta   90.00
_cell.angle_gamma   90.00
#
_symmetry.space_group_name_H-M   'P 1'
#
loop_
_entity.id
_entity.type
_entity.pdbx_description
1 polymer ?
#
loop_
_entity_poly.entity_id
_entity_poly.type
_entity_poly.pdbx_seq_one_letter_code
_entity_poly.pdbx_strand_id
1 'polypeptide(L)'
;YASAWPDAKMLVAQGVDYTVLGDVRVTRHHLDAILPARPFVMAAPDHHTMWANTKALEMAGILHGRTLGPGNEIVMGEDGLAAGELREGEAFGPVLDLAGEGRVRLGL
;
A
#
# COMPACT_ATOMS: atom_id res chain seq x y z
N TYR A 1 -9.50 -14.34 7.64
CA TYR A 1 -8.56 -13.37 8.22
C TYR A 1 -9.25 -12.03 8.54
N ALA A 2 -9.77 -11.29 7.56
CA ALA A 2 -10.42 -9.97 7.80
C ALA A 2 -11.52 -9.98 8.88
N SER A 3 -12.42 -10.97 8.86
CA SER A 3 -13.51 -11.10 9.83
C SER A 3 -13.06 -11.45 11.26
N ALA A 4 -11.83 -11.95 11.42
CA ALA A 4 -11.26 -12.25 12.73
C ALA A 4 -10.65 -11.02 13.42
N TRP A 5 -10.48 -9.92 12.67
CA TRP A 5 -9.92 -8.65 13.17
C TRP A 5 -10.83 -7.49 12.74
N PRO A 6 -12.03 -7.36 13.33
CA PRO A 6 -12.98 -6.33 12.96
C PRO A 6 -12.50 -4.92 13.35
N ASP A 7 -11.77 -4.80 14.45
CA ASP A 7 -11.33 -3.51 15.02
C ASP A 7 -9.94 -3.06 14.54
N ALA A 8 -9.28 -3.86 13.70
CA ALA A 8 -7.98 -3.49 13.12
C ALA A 8 -8.14 -2.25 12.23
N LYS A 9 -7.38 -1.19 12.52
CA LYS A 9 -7.41 0.07 11.77
C LYS A 9 -7.10 -0.12 10.29
N MET A 10 -6.20 -1.05 9.98
CA MET A 10 -5.85 -1.47 8.62
C MET A 10 -5.44 -2.94 8.61
N LEU A 11 -5.68 -3.64 7.51
CA LEU A 11 -5.06 -4.94 7.28
C LEU A 11 -3.72 -4.79 6.58
N VAL A 12 -2.76 -5.60 7.01
CA VAL A 12 -1.43 -5.69 6.41
C VAL A 12 -1.20 -7.14 5.97
N ALA A 13 -0.77 -7.33 4.73
CA ALA A 13 -0.21 -8.60 4.25
C ALA A 13 1.26 -8.41 3.90
N GLN A 14 2.04 -9.48 3.98
CA GLN A 14 3.50 -9.46 3.83
C GLN A 14 3.94 -10.59 2.90
N GLY A 15 5.05 -10.40 2.18
CA GLY A 15 5.66 -11.42 1.33
C GLY A 15 4.94 -11.67 0.00
N VAL A 16 4.29 -10.65 -0.57
CA VAL A 16 3.57 -10.78 -1.84
C VAL A 16 4.53 -10.68 -3.02
N ASP A 17 4.65 -11.74 -3.81
CA ASP A 17 5.49 -11.75 -5.00
C ASP A 17 5.02 -10.73 -6.06
N TYR A 18 5.97 -10.11 -6.77
CA TYR A 18 5.67 -9.14 -7.84
C TYR A 18 4.82 -9.72 -8.97
N THR A 19 4.84 -11.05 -9.15
CA THR A 19 4.09 -11.81 -10.17
C THR A 19 2.83 -12.47 -9.60
N VAL A 20 2.32 -12.02 -8.44
CA VAL A 20 1.11 -12.59 -7.81
C VAL A 20 -0.11 -12.62 -8.75
N LEU A 21 -0.16 -11.74 -9.75
CA LEU A 21 -1.18 -11.73 -10.82
C LEU A 21 -0.62 -12.11 -12.20
N GLY A 22 0.50 -12.85 -12.26
CA GLY A 22 1.23 -13.16 -13.49
C GLY A 22 1.89 -11.91 -14.07
N ASP A 23 1.62 -11.64 -15.35
CA ASP A 23 2.14 -10.46 -16.05
C ASP A 23 1.34 -9.17 -15.78
N VAL A 24 0.23 -9.28 -15.01
CA VAL A 24 -0.62 -8.14 -14.68
C VAL A 24 -0.02 -7.38 -13.50
N ARG A 25 0.18 -6.07 -13.71
CA ARG A 25 0.65 -5.18 -12.65
C ARG A 25 -0.44 -5.00 -11.58
N VAL A 26 -0.06 -5.18 -10.32
CA VAL A 26 -0.97 -4.97 -9.18
C VAL A 26 -1.31 -3.47 -9.07
N THR A 27 -2.60 -3.19 -8.86
CA THR A 27 -3.14 -1.84 -8.72
C THR A 27 -4.14 -1.78 -7.58
N ARG A 28 -4.46 -0.58 -7.10
CA ARG A 28 -5.43 -0.34 -6.03
C ARG A 28 -6.78 -0.96 -6.34
N HIS A 29 -7.19 -1.01 -7.61
CA HIS A 29 -8.44 -1.62 -8.03
C HIS A 29 -8.50 -3.13 -7.75
N HIS A 30 -7.36 -3.83 -7.88
CA HIS A 30 -7.28 -5.24 -7.50
C HIS A 30 -7.49 -5.42 -6.00
N LEU A 31 -6.91 -4.55 -5.18
CA LEU A 31 -7.06 -4.61 -3.73
C LEU A 31 -8.45 -4.12 -3.28
N ASP A 32 -9.03 -3.15 -3.97
CA ASP A 32 -10.41 -2.69 -3.75
C ASP A 32 -11.42 -3.81 -4.02
N ALA A 33 -11.18 -4.65 -5.03
CA ALA A 33 -12.03 -5.82 -5.29
C ALA A 33 -11.96 -6.87 -4.17
N ILE A 34 -10.83 -6.98 -3.48
CA ILE A 34 -10.63 -7.90 -2.36
C ILE A 34 -11.23 -7.34 -1.06
N LEU A 35 -11.00 -6.06 -0.78
CA LEU A 35 -11.42 -5.42 0.46
C LEU A 35 -11.83 -3.95 0.24
N PRO A 36 -13.03 -3.67 -0.30
CA PRO A 36 -13.44 -2.31 -0.67
C PRO A 36 -13.75 -1.44 0.55
N ALA A 37 -14.25 -2.06 1.63
CA ALA A 37 -14.78 -1.33 2.77
C ALA A 37 -13.73 -0.97 3.83
N ARG A 38 -12.50 -1.47 3.73
CA ARG A 38 -11.46 -1.26 4.76
C ARG A 38 -10.11 -0.94 4.12
N PRO A 39 -9.27 -0.11 4.76
CA PRO A 39 -7.92 0.12 4.27
C PRO A 39 -7.14 -1.20 4.31
N PHE A 40 -6.36 -1.42 3.26
CA PHE A 40 -5.55 -2.61 3.06
C PHE A 40 -4.24 -2.27 2.37
N VAL A 41 -3.14 -2.85 2.87
CA VAL A 41 -1.81 -2.77 2.26
C VAL A 41 -1.18 -4.16 2.20
N MET A 42 -0.39 -4.41 1.17
CA MET A 42 0.44 -5.59 0.99
C MET A 42 1.88 -5.18 0.74
N ALA A 43 2.85 -5.84 1.36
CA ALA A 43 4.27 -5.61 1.13
C ALA A 43 4.89 -6.72 0.25
N ALA A 44 5.78 -6.30 -0.65
CA ALA A 44 6.67 -7.19 -1.38
C ALA A 44 7.68 -7.86 -0.44
N PRO A 45 8.33 -8.98 -0.81
CA PRO A 45 9.21 -9.73 0.09
C PRO A 45 10.50 -8.97 0.45
N ASP A 46 10.89 -8.01 -0.38
CA ASP A 46 12.06 -7.14 -0.18
C ASP A 46 11.76 -5.90 0.67
N HIS A 47 10.48 -5.66 1.00
CA HIS A 47 9.98 -4.47 1.70
C HIS A 47 10.32 -3.12 1.02
N HIS A 48 10.67 -3.13 -0.27
CA HIS A 48 10.89 -1.92 -1.06
C HIS A 48 9.63 -1.47 -1.81
N THR A 49 8.70 -2.39 -2.07
CA THR A 49 7.42 -2.09 -2.70
C THR A 49 6.26 -2.47 -1.79
N MET A 50 5.25 -1.59 -1.75
CA MET A 50 3.96 -1.90 -1.14
C MET A 50 2.82 -1.57 -2.11
N TRP A 51 1.72 -2.32 -2.01
CA TRP A 51 0.48 -2.06 -2.72
C TRP A 51 -0.63 -1.72 -1.75
N ALA A 52 -1.28 -0.58 -1.95
CA ALA A 52 -2.38 -0.10 -1.11
C ALA A 52 -3.66 0.08 -1.92
N ASN A 53 -4.80 -0.20 -1.28
CA ASN A 53 -6.12 0.03 -1.87
C ASN A 53 -6.52 1.51 -1.82
N THR A 54 -7.60 1.90 -2.51
CA THR A 54 -8.02 3.31 -2.60
C THR A 54 -8.25 3.91 -1.21
N LYS A 55 -8.92 3.17 -0.32
CA LYS A 55 -9.22 3.63 1.03
C LYS A 55 -7.96 3.88 1.88
N ALA A 56 -6.94 3.04 1.76
CA ALA A 56 -5.67 3.25 2.46
C ALA A 56 -4.93 4.49 1.93
N LEU A 57 -4.92 4.69 0.61
CA LEU A 57 -4.29 5.86 -0.04
C LEU A 57 -5.00 7.18 0.34
N GLU A 58 -6.33 7.18 0.41
CA GLU A 58 -7.14 8.32 0.86
C GLU A 58 -6.83 8.68 2.30
N MET A 59 -6.86 7.69 3.20
CA MET A 59 -6.60 7.90 4.63
C MET A 59 -5.16 8.33 4.90
N ALA A 60 -4.20 7.85 4.09
CA ALA A 60 -2.80 8.27 4.14
C ALA A 60 -2.55 9.63 3.48
N GLY A 61 -3.54 10.21 2.80
CA GLY A 61 -3.44 11.52 2.14
C GLY A 61 -2.55 11.54 0.90
N ILE A 62 -2.34 10.39 0.24
CA ILE A 62 -1.43 10.24 -0.91
C ILE A 62 -2.12 9.77 -2.19
N LEU A 63 -3.45 9.67 -2.21
CA LEU A 63 -4.20 9.27 -3.41
C LEU A 63 -3.90 10.16 -4.62
N HIS A 64 -3.61 11.45 -4.42
CA HIS A 64 -3.25 12.38 -5.50
C HIS A 64 -1.73 12.46 -5.76
N GLY A 65 -0.96 11.51 -5.22
CA GLY A 65 0.50 11.59 -5.21
C GLY A 65 1.02 12.65 -4.23
N ARG A 66 2.34 12.82 -4.20
CA ARG A 66 3.04 13.87 -3.46
C ARG A 66 4.44 14.06 -4.03
N THR A 67 5.10 15.16 -3.71
CA THR A 67 6.53 15.33 -3.97
C THR A 67 7.32 14.40 -3.05
N LEU A 68 8.26 13.66 -3.63
CA LEU A 68 9.13 12.70 -2.95
C LEU A 68 10.60 13.02 -3.23
N GLY A 69 11.48 12.58 -2.35
CA GLY A 69 12.92 12.59 -2.57
C GLY A 69 13.35 11.61 -3.68
N PRO A 70 14.58 11.75 -4.19
CA PRO A 70 15.10 10.86 -5.23
C PRO A 70 14.98 9.37 -4.87
N GLY A 71 14.61 8.55 -5.85
CA GLY A 71 14.47 7.10 -5.70
C GLY A 71 13.11 6.62 -5.15
N ASN A 72 12.27 7.53 -4.66
CA ASN A 72 10.93 7.19 -4.15
C ASN A 72 9.87 7.48 -5.22
N GLU A 73 8.85 6.64 -5.29
CA GLU A 73 7.80 6.78 -6.30
C GLU A 73 6.44 6.34 -5.77
N ILE A 74 5.44 7.19 -5.94
CA ILE A 74 4.04 6.78 -5.94
C ILE A 74 3.67 6.61 -7.40
N VAL A 75 3.44 5.38 -7.82
CA VAL A 75 3.08 5.10 -9.22
C VAL A 75 1.71 5.70 -9.47
N MET A 76 1.61 6.60 -10.45
CA MET A 76 0.34 7.23 -10.83
C MET A 76 -0.35 6.41 -11.93
N GLY A 77 -1.66 6.27 -11.82
CA GLY A 77 -2.51 5.65 -12.84
C GLY A 77 -2.90 6.64 -13.95
N GLU A 78 -3.49 6.12 -15.00
CA GLU A 78 -3.97 6.91 -16.15
C GLU A 78 -5.09 7.89 -15.79
N ASP A 79 -5.77 7.65 -14.66
CA ASP A 79 -6.82 8.51 -14.12
C ASP A 79 -6.30 9.65 -13.23
N GLY A 80 -4.98 9.82 -13.13
CA GLY A 80 -4.35 10.88 -12.35
C GLY A 80 -4.35 10.63 -10.83
N LEU A 81 -4.74 9.44 -10.38
CA LEU A 81 -4.67 9.02 -8.98
C LEU A 81 -3.56 7.97 -8.80
N ALA A 82 -3.02 7.85 -7.60
CA ALA A 82 -2.03 6.84 -7.25
C ALA A 82 -2.57 5.45 -7.63
N ALA A 83 -1.88 4.71 -8.49
CA ALA A 83 -2.27 3.40 -8.97
C ALA A 83 -2.26 2.32 -7.87
N GLY A 84 -1.75 2.63 -6.68
CA GLY A 84 -1.67 1.73 -5.53
C GLY A 84 -0.30 1.15 -5.27
N GLU A 85 0.62 1.17 -6.25
CA GLU A 85 2.01 0.75 -6.07
C GLU A 85 2.87 1.90 -5.50
N LEU A 86 3.54 1.64 -4.39
CA LEU A 86 4.33 2.59 -3.60
C LEU A 86 5.75 2.03 -3.48
N ARG A 87 6.75 2.77 -3.97
CA ARG A 87 8.15 2.34 -4.03
C ARG A 87 9.01 3.19 -3.12
N GLU A 88 9.77 2.52 -2.29
CA GLU A 88 10.64 3.10 -1.26
C GLU A 88 9.92 3.81 -0.12
N GLY A 89 10.71 4.08 0.93
CA GLY A 89 10.21 4.40 2.25
C GLY A 89 9.41 5.69 2.40
N GLU A 90 9.64 6.71 1.57
CA GLU A 90 8.83 7.94 1.60
C GLU A 90 7.47 7.75 0.93
N ALA A 91 7.37 6.85 -0.05
CA ALA A 91 6.13 6.59 -0.77
C ALA A 91 5.14 5.81 0.12
N PHE A 92 5.58 4.74 0.78
CA PHE A 92 4.72 3.90 1.61
C PHE A 92 4.68 4.30 3.09
N GLY A 93 5.60 5.15 3.55
CA GLY A 93 5.65 5.62 4.96
C GLY A 93 4.31 6.08 5.52
N PRO A 94 3.58 6.99 4.85
CA PRO A 94 2.26 7.45 5.31
C PRO A 94 1.23 6.33 5.47
N VAL A 95 1.30 5.29 4.63
CA VAL A 95 0.40 4.12 4.73
C VAL A 95 0.80 3.23 5.90
N LEU A 96 2.10 3.05 6.17
CA LEU A 96 2.55 2.30 7.35
C LEU A 96 2.22 3.00 8.67
N ASP A 97 2.26 4.32 8.71
CA ASP A 97 1.86 5.10 9.88
C ASP A 97 0.38 4.85 10.22
N LEU A 98 -0.49 4.70 9.19
CA LEU A 98 -1.90 4.33 9.35
C LEU A 98 -2.07 2.94 9.98
N ALA A 99 -1.19 1.99 9.63
CA ALA A 99 -1.22 0.62 10.17
C ALA A 99 -0.93 0.57 11.67
N GLY A 100 -0.37 1.64 12.25
CA GLY A 100 0.25 1.62 13.57
C GLY A 100 1.61 0.92 13.58
N GLU A 101 2.18 0.64 12.41
CA GLU A 101 3.46 -0.06 12.22
C GLU A 101 4.67 0.87 12.17
N GLY A 102 4.53 2.14 12.56
CA GLY A 102 5.67 3.07 12.71
C GLY A 102 6.80 2.54 13.61
N ARG A 103 6.54 1.51 14.44
CA ARG A 103 7.55 0.82 15.26
C ARG A 103 8.32 -0.32 14.56
N VAL A 104 7.90 -0.78 13.38
CA VAL A 104 8.56 -1.90 12.68
C VAL A 104 9.91 -1.47 12.08
N ARG A 105 10.14 -0.16 11.85
CA ARG A 105 11.45 0.39 11.43
C ARG A 105 12.51 0.49 12.52
N LEU A 106 12.23 0.14 13.78
CA LEU A 106 13.22 0.18 14.86
C LEU A 106 14.12 -1.07 14.93
N GLY A 107 13.93 -2.02 14.00
CA GLY A 107 14.65 -3.31 13.99
C GLY A 107 15.45 -3.62 12.72
N LEU A 108 15.62 -2.66 11.81
CA LEU A 108 16.56 -2.71 10.69
C LEU A 108 17.72 -1.74 10.96
#